data_AF-A0A930ZBK1-F1
#
_entry.id   AF-A0A930ZBK1-F1
#
_cell.length_a   1.000
_cell.length_b   1.000
_cell.length_c   1.000
_cell.angle_alpha   90.00
_cell.angle_beta   90.00
_cell.angle_gamma   90.00
#
_symmetry.space_group_name_H-M   'P 1'
#
loop_
_entity.id
_entity.type
_entity.pdbx_description
1 polymer ?
#
loop_
_entity_poly.entity_id
_entity_poly.type
_entity_poly.pdbx_seq_one_letter_code
_entity_poly.pdbx_strand_id
1 'polypeptide(L)'
;MSTANWQMVEALATVLSAMAIIAGSVFVVIELRQAKTDRNFAISSHLFELWQSTDFQIDQLFLLHGLNAVDWDGFIGQGRGNQAERAMHRVGGFYDRVGHLVLSGLIKQDDILPTIGGDAVAVWTRIEPIVRAARAKENPYLFKNYEAVLPSCIECYYPNLRPQASTTTVTTVASMPFEAAAASPDDGVKRIEPRELFALVRDGKAVVLDVSAQDNPDLIAGAVRPRPNDLDGWLKYATGHDRTVALYCT
;
A
#
# COMPACT_ATOMS: atom_id res chain seq x y z
N MET A 1 -39.64 -67.31 -17.01
CA MET A 1 -39.91 -65.90 -16.66
C MET A 1 -38.92 -65.51 -15.57
N SER A 2 -37.87 -64.77 -15.90
CA SER A 2 -36.94 -64.30 -14.87
C SER A 2 -37.63 -63.19 -14.09
N THR A 3 -37.77 -63.38 -12.78
CA THR A 3 -38.09 -62.29 -11.86
C THR A 3 -36.84 -61.42 -11.80
N ALA A 4 -36.76 -60.43 -12.69
CA ALA A 4 -35.75 -59.39 -12.58
C ALA A 4 -35.81 -58.81 -11.16
N ASN A 5 -34.67 -58.75 -10.48
CA ASN A 5 -34.56 -58.25 -9.11
C ASN A 5 -34.92 -56.76 -9.08
N TRP A 6 -36.20 -56.43 -8.89
CA TRP A 6 -36.71 -55.05 -8.83
C TRP A 6 -35.97 -54.18 -7.81
N GLN A 7 -35.52 -54.77 -6.70
CA GLN A 7 -34.69 -54.12 -5.69
C GLN A 7 -33.34 -53.63 -6.26
N MET A 8 -32.75 -54.36 -7.20
CA MET A 8 -31.50 -53.96 -7.86
C MET A 8 -31.72 -52.75 -8.78
N VAL A 9 -32.87 -52.70 -9.47
CA VAL A 9 -33.22 -51.57 -10.34
C VAL A 9 -33.45 -50.31 -9.52
N GLU A 10 -34.14 -50.41 -8.39
CA GLU A 10 -34.38 -49.28 -7.48
C GLU A 10 -33.08 -48.75 -6.85
N ALA A 11 -32.20 -49.66 -6.40
CA ALA A 11 -30.88 -49.29 -5.88
C ALA A 11 -30.02 -48.58 -6.95
N LEU A 12 -30.01 -49.07 -8.19
CA LEU A 12 -29.29 -48.41 -9.28
C LEU A 12 -29.87 -47.03 -9.60
N ALA A 13 -31.19 -46.90 -9.63
CA ALA A 13 -31.86 -45.62 -9.89
C ALA A 13 -31.50 -44.58 -8.82
N THR A 14 -31.55 -44.95 -7.53
CA THR A 14 -31.20 -44.03 -6.42
C THR A 14 -29.74 -43.60 -6.46
N VAL A 15 -28.81 -44.51 -6.75
CA VAL A 15 -27.38 -44.18 -6.91
C VAL A 15 -27.16 -43.26 -8.11
N LEU A 16 -27.79 -43.53 -9.25
CA LEU A 16 -27.71 -42.67 -10.43
C LEU A 16 -28.27 -41.27 -10.16
N SER A 17 -29.41 -41.17 -9.48
CA SER A 17 -30.00 -39.88 -9.08
C SER A 17 -29.09 -39.12 -8.11
N ALA A 18 -28.51 -39.79 -7.12
CA ALA A 18 -27.58 -39.16 -6.19
C ALA A 18 -26.32 -38.64 -6.91
N MET A 19 -25.75 -39.43 -7.82
CA MET A 19 -24.61 -39.00 -8.64
C MET A 19 -24.97 -37.83 -9.55
N ALA A 20 -26.16 -37.80 -10.14
CA ALA A 20 -26.62 -36.69 -10.96
C ALA A 20 -26.75 -35.39 -10.16
N ILE A 21 -27.25 -35.46 -8.92
CA ILE A 21 -27.33 -34.30 -8.02
C ILE A 21 -25.93 -33.79 -7.65
N ILE A 22 -25.01 -34.70 -7.32
CA ILE A 22 -23.62 -34.35 -6.99
C ILE A 22 -22.92 -33.71 -8.19
N ALA A 23 -23.05 -34.31 -9.38
CA ALA A 23 -22.46 -33.77 -10.61
C ALA A 23 -23.05 -32.39 -10.94
N GLY A 24 -24.37 -32.23 -10.79
CA GLY A 24 -25.05 -30.95 -10.99
C GLY A 24 -24.58 -29.86 -10.02
N SER A 25 -24.39 -30.19 -8.73
CA SER A 25 -23.91 -29.21 -7.75
C SER A 25 -22.47 -28.77 -8.02
N VAL A 26 -21.59 -29.71 -8.40
CA VAL A 26 -20.20 -29.41 -8.79
C VAL A 26 -20.17 -28.51 -10.02
N PHE A 27 -20.99 -28.81 -11.03
CA PHE A 27 -21.09 -28.00 -12.25
C PHE A 27 -21.52 -26.56 -11.95
N VAL A 28 -22.58 -26.37 -11.14
CA VAL A 28 -23.04 -25.02 -10.72
C VAL A 28 -21.94 -24.25 -9.97
N VAL A 29 -21.17 -24.93 -9.10
CA VAL A 29 -20.05 -24.28 -8.40
C VAL A 29 -18.96 -23.82 -9.37
N ILE A 30 -18.67 -24.59 -10.42
CA ILE A 30 -17.70 -24.21 -11.46
C ILE A 30 -18.20 -23.01 -12.25
N GLU A 31 -19.47 -23.01 -12.69
CA GLU A 31 -20.06 -21.87 -13.41
C GLU A 31 -20.05 -20.59 -12.57
N LEU A 32 -20.40 -20.68 -11.28
CA LEU A 32 -20.34 -19.53 -10.38
C LEU A 32 -18.92 -18.97 -10.22
N ARG A 33 -17.90 -19.84 -10.23
CA ARG A 33 -16.49 -19.40 -10.18
C ARG A 33 -16.07 -18.72 -11.48
N GLN A 34 -16.44 -19.27 -12.63
CA GLN A 34 -16.15 -18.66 -13.94
C GLN A 34 -16.85 -17.31 -14.09
N ALA A 35 -18.14 -17.23 -13.77
CA ALA A 35 -18.90 -15.98 -13.81
C ALA A 35 -18.30 -14.90 -12.90
N LYS A 36 -17.75 -15.27 -11.74
CA LYS A 36 -17.02 -14.33 -10.85
C LYS A 36 -15.76 -13.79 -11.53
N THR A 37 -14.97 -14.65 -12.16
CA THR A 37 -13.74 -14.25 -12.86
C THR A 37 -14.05 -13.35 -14.06
N ASP A 38 -15.04 -13.72 -14.88
CA ASP A 38 -15.44 -12.94 -16.05
C ASP A 38 -15.96 -11.57 -15.66
N ARG A 39 -16.75 -11.47 -14.57
CA ARG A 39 -17.19 -10.19 -14.03
C ARG A 39 -16.03 -9.33 -13.57
N ASN A 40 -15.06 -9.91 -12.86
CA ASN A 40 -13.90 -9.17 -12.39
C ASN A 40 -13.10 -8.61 -13.58
N PHE A 41 -12.87 -9.43 -14.62
CA PHE A 41 -12.18 -9.02 -15.84
C PHE A 41 -12.91 -7.89 -16.58
N ALA A 42 -14.23 -8.02 -16.74
CA ALA A 42 -15.05 -7.01 -17.41
C ALA A 42 -15.00 -5.66 -16.67
N ILE A 43 -15.10 -5.67 -15.34
CA ILE A 43 -15.03 -4.45 -14.53
C ILE A 43 -13.63 -3.84 -14.62
N SER A 44 -12.56 -4.63 -14.44
CA SER A 44 -11.19 -4.11 -14.51
C SER A 44 -10.87 -3.55 -15.90
N SER A 45 -11.27 -4.23 -16.97
CA SER A 45 -11.06 -3.76 -18.34
C SER A 45 -11.72 -2.39 -18.57
N HIS A 46 -12.97 -2.23 -18.15
CA HIS A 46 -13.68 -0.96 -18.28
C HIS A 46 -13.07 0.16 -17.42
N LEU A 47 -12.58 -0.16 -16.21
CA LEU A 47 -11.85 0.81 -15.39
C LEU A 47 -10.55 1.26 -16.05
N PHE A 48 -9.79 0.32 -16.62
CA PHE A 48 -8.56 0.64 -17.34
C PHE A 48 -8.83 1.45 -18.62
N GLU A 49 -9.89 1.14 -19.36
CA GLU A 49 -10.30 1.92 -20.53
C GLU A 49 -10.63 3.37 -20.14
N LEU A 50 -11.40 3.57 -19.08
CA LEU A 50 -11.70 4.92 -18.56
C LEU A 50 -10.44 5.65 -18.09
N TRP A 51 -9.57 4.96 -17.34
CA TRP A 51 -8.31 5.53 -16.84
C TRP A 51 -7.38 5.93 -17.98
N GLN A 52 -7.28 5.11 -19.04
CA GLN A 52 -6.44 5.38 -20.20
C GLN A 52 -7.05 6.37 -21.20
N SER A 53 -8.32 6.76 -21.01
CA SER A 53 -8.96 7.72 -21.91
C SER A 53 -8.24 9.07 -21.90
N THR A 54 -8.09 9.69 -23.07
CA THR A 54 -7.44 11.00 -23.23
C THR A 54 -8.07 12.07 -22.33
N ASP A 55 -9.40 12.03 -22.24
CA ASP A 55 -10.21 12.91 -21.41
C ASP A 55 -9.87 12.81 -19.93
N PHE A 56 -9.65 11.59 -19.44
CA PHE A 56 -9.21 11.35 -18.06
C PHE A 56 -7.78 11.84 -17.84
N GLN A 57 -6.87 11.52 -18.77
CA GLN A 57 -5.46 11.90 -18.67
C GLN A 57 -5.26 13.42 -18.67
N ILE A 58 -6.00 14.15 -19.51
CA ILE A 58 -5.99 15.63 -19.53
C ILE A 58 -6.45 16.20 -18.19
N ASP A 59 -7.56 15.69 -17.66
CA ASP A 59 -8.11 16.19 -16.40
C ASP A 59 -7.23 15.80 -15.20
N GLN A 60 -6.61 14.62 -15.20
CA GLN A 60 -5.63 14.21 -14.19
C GLN A 60 -4.40 15.12 -14.22
N LEU A 61 -3.84 15.38 -15.40
CA LEU A 61 -2.70 16.28 -15.55
C LEU A 61 -3.04 17.71 -15.11
N PHE A 62 -4.26 18.17 -15.44
CA PHE A 62 -4.77 19.45 -14.96
C PHE A 62 -4.82 19.49 -13.43
N LEU A 63 -5.34 18.46 -12.75
CA LEU A 63 -5.36 18.44 -11.29
C LEU A 63 -3.95 18.47 -10.69
N LEU A 64 -3.00 17.73 -11.27
CA LEU A 64 -1.65 17.62 -10.75
C LEU A 64 -0.82 18.91 -10.95
N HIS A 65 -0.98 19.59 -12.09
CA HIS A 65 -0.09 20.70 -12.47
C HIS A 65 -0.80 22.02 -12.81
N GLY A 66 -2.05 21.97 -13.28
CA GLY A 66 -2.79 23.14 -13.72
C GLY A 66 -3.65 23.79 -12.63
N LEU A 67 -4.14 22.99 -11.68
CA LEU A 67 -4.93 23.47 -10.55
C LEU A 67 -3.99 24.16 -9.57
N ASN A 68 -4.08 25.48 -9.46
CA ASN A 68 -3.26 26.28 -8.54
C ASN A 68 -3.96 26.56 -7.20
N ALA A 69 -5.26 26.27 -7.11
CA ALA A 69 -6.03 26.41 -5.88
C ALA A 69 -5.47 25.52 -4.76
N VAL A 70 -5.39 26.08 -3.55
CA VAL A 70 -5.01 25.38 -2.31
C VAL A 70 -6.16 25.31 -1.31
N ASP A 71 -7.24 26.07 -1.56
CA ASP A 71 -8.44 26.14 -0.74
C ASP A 71 -9.70 26.12 -1.60
N TRP A 72 -10.86 26.07 -0.93
CA TRP A 72 -12.15 26.00 -1.60
C TRP A 72 -12.50 27.26 -2.38
N ASP A 73 -12.17 28.43 -1.84
CA ASP A 73 -12.57 29.70 -2.46
C ASP A 73 -11.71 29.98 -3.71
N GLY A 74 -10.42 29.64 -3.67
CA GLY A 74 -9.55 29.61 -4.84
C GLY A 74 -9.99 28.58 -5.88
N PHE A 75 -10.49 27.41 -5.45
CA PHE A 75 -11.08 26.42 -6.35
C PHE A 75 -12.33 26.97 -7.06
N ILE A 76 -13.22 27.65 -6.33
CA ILE A 76 -14.38 28.34 -6.92
C ILE A 76 -13.92 29.38 -7.95
N GLY A 77 -12.96 30.23 -7.57
CA GLY A 77 -12.44 31.30 -8.41
C GLY A 77 -11.76 30.81 -9.70
N GLN A 78 -11.17 29.61 -9.69
CA GLN A 78 -10.53 28.99 -10.87
C GLN A 78 -11.51 28.27 -11.82
N GLY A 79 -12.80 28.36 -11.57
CA GLY A 79 -13.82 27.85 -12.48
C GLY A 79 -14.54 26.63 -11.95
N ARG A 80 -15.18 26.78 -10.79
CA ARG A 80 -16.36 25.97 -10.48
C ARG A 80 -17.39 26.14 -11.62
N GLY A 81 -17.93 25.03 -12.10
CA GLY A 81 -18.77 24.93 -13.30
C GLY A 81 -17.99 24.69 -14.60
N ASN A 82 -16.65 24.73 -14.57
CA ASN A 82 -15.79 24.57 -15.75
C ASN A 82 -14.83 23.38 -15.59
N GLN A 83 -13.62 23.49 -16.13
CA GLN A 83 -12.63 22.42 -16.15
C GLN A 83 -12.24 21.93 -14.76
N ALA A 84 -12.13 22.80 -13.75
CA ALA A 84 -11.71 22.40 -12.41
C ALA A 84 -12.72 21.46 -11.73
N GLU A 85 -14.01 21.80 -11.78
CA GLU A 85 -15.08 20.96 -11.25
C GLU A 85 -15.22 19.66 -12.05
N ARG A 86 -15.17 19.74 -13.39
CA ARG A 86 -15.20 18.55 -14.24
C ARG A 86 -14.05 17.60 -13.92
N ALA A 87 -12.82 18.11 -13.81
CA ALA A 87 -11.65 17.31 -13.53
C ALA A 87 -11.73 16.67 -12.14
N MET A 88 -12.15 17.45 -11.13
CA MET A 88 -12.37 16.95 -9.77
C MET A 88 -13.38 15.79 -9.76
N HIS A 89 -14.53 15.94 -10.42
CA HIS A 89 -15.54 14.89 -10.46
C HIS A 89 -15.15 13.69 -11.31
N ARG A 90 -14.48 13.91 -12.44
CA ARG A 90 -14.04 12.83 -13.33
C ARG A 90 -12.95 11.99 -12.68
N VAL A 91 -11.88 12.63 -12.21
CA VAL A 91 -10.72 11.95 -11.64
C VAL A 91 -10.99 11.51 -10.20
N GLY A 92 -11.46 12.41 -9.34
CA GLY A 92 -11.81 12.06 -7.95
C GLY A 92 -12.96 11.04 -7.89
N GLY A 93 -13.96 11.18 -8.76
CA GLY A 93 -15.07 10.21 -8.83
C GLY A 93 -14.67 8.86 -9.41
N PHE A 94 -13.68 8.80 -10.30
CA PHE A 94 -13.10 7.53 -10.75
C PHE A 94 -12.42 6.79 -9.59
N TYR A 95 -11.50 7.46 -8.89
CA TYR A 95 -10.79 6.84 -7.77
C TYR A 95 -11.73 6.50 -6.60
N ASP A 96 -12.79 7.28 -6.36
CA ASP A 96 -13.81 6.94 -5.37
C ASP A 96 -14.60 5.67 -5.76
N ARG A 97 -14.96 5.52 -7.03
CA ARG A 97 -15.59 4.28 -7.53
C ARG A 97 -14.65 3.09 -7.42
N VAL A 98 -13.38 3.24 -7.78
CA VAL A 98 -12.36 2.20 -7.56
C VAL A 98 -12.32 1.82 -6.10
N GLY A 99 -12.26 2.79 -5.19
CA GLY A 99 -12.25 2.52 -3.76
C GLY A 99 -13.48 1.79 -3.27
N HIS A 100 -14.67 2.18 -3.75
CA HIS A 100 -15.89 1.44 -3.44
C HIS A 100 -15.84 -0.01 -3.92
N LEU A 101 -15.33 -0.26 -5.12
CA LEU A 101 -15.22 -1.60 -5.70
C LEU A 101 -14.20 -2.48 -4.96
N VAL A 102 -13.09 -1.90 -4.49
CA VAL A 102 -12.08 -2.60 -3.68
C VAL A 102 -12.64 -2.90 -2.28
N LEU A 103 -13.22 -1.90 -1.60
CA LEU A 103 -13.76 -2.06 -0.25
C LEU A 103 -14.95 -3.03 -0.18
N SER A 104 -15.73 -3.14 -1.26
CA SER A 104 -16.82 -4.12 -1.37
C SER A 104 -16.36 -5.53 -1.78
N GLY A 105 -15.06 -5.73 -2.07
CA GLY A 105 -14.51 -7.01 -2.51
C GLY A 105 -14.95 -7.43 -3.92
N LEU A 106 -15.46 -6.49 -4.71
CA LEU A 106 -15.81 -6.72 -6.12
C LEU A 106 -14.57 -6.79 -7.01
N ILE A 107 -13.50 -6.07 -6.64
CA ILE A 107 -12.18 -6.14 -7.26
C ILE A 107 -11.16 -6.43 -6.17
N LYS A 108 -10.16 -7.28 -6.46
CA LYS A 108 -9.06 -7.48 -5.53
C LYS A 108 -8.12 -6.30 -5.57
N GLN A 109 -7.68 -5.86 -4.41
CA GLN A 109 -6.72 -4.78 -4.25
C GLN A 109 -5.48 -4.97 -5.14
N ASP A 110 -4.92 -6.19 -5.11
CA ASP A 110 -3.68 -6.57 -5.80
C ASP A 110 -3.80 -6.52 -7.33
N ASP A 111 -5.03 -6.57 -7.88
CA ASP A 111 -5.24 -6.58 -9.32
C ASP A 111 -5.21 -5.16 -9.93
N ILE A 112 -5.48 -4.12 -9.13
CA ILE A 112 -5.69 -2.75 -9.63
C ILE A 112 -4.78 -1.70 -8.99
N LEU A 113 -4.59 -1.74 -7.66
CA LEU A 113 -3.85 -0.69 -6.96
C LEU A 113 -2.37 -0.59 -7.35
N PRO A 114 -1.64 -1.68 -7.65
CA PRO A 114 -0.25 -1.55 -8.10
C PRO A 114 -0.08 -0.72 -9.37
N THR A 115 -1.10 -0.67 -10.23
CA THR A 115 -1.04 0.07 -11.50
C THR A 115 -1.40 1.53 -11.35
N ILE A 116 -2.46 1.85 -10.59
CA ILE A 116 -3.01 3.22 -10.51
C ILE A 116 -2.76 3.92 -9.17
N GLY A 117 -2.24 3.20 -8.17
CA GLY A 117 -2.13 3.67 -6.80
C GLY A 117 -1.18 4.87 -6.63
N GLY A 118 -0.10 4.93 -7.41
CA GLY A 118 0.84 6.06 -7.38
C GLY A 118 0.18 7.37 -7.82
N ASP A 119 -0.51 7.34 -8.96
CA ASP A 119 -1.27 8.48 -9.45
C ASP A 119 -2.39 8.88 -8.50
N ALA A 120 -3.07 7.89 -7.91
CA ALA A 120 -4.10 8.12 -6.91
C ALA A 120 -3.54 8.89 -5.69
N VAL A 121 -2.40 8.47 -5.14
CA VAL A 121 -1.76 9.18 -4.02
C VAL A 121 -1.36 10.61 -4.41
N ALA A 122 -0.78 10.79 -5.61
CA ALA A 122 -0.36 12.10 -6.09
C ALA A 122 -1.56 13.05 -6.27
N VAL A 123 -2.62 12.58 -6.92
CA VAL A 123 -3.86 13.35 -7.12
C VAL A 123 -4.49 13.67 -5.78
N TRP A 124 -4.64 12.69 -4.88
CA TRP A 124 -5.25 12.93 -3.56
C TRP A 124 -4.50 14.00 -2.78
N THR A 125 -3.17 13.90 -2.70
CA THR A 125 -2.33 14.89 -2.00
C THR A 125 -2.58 16.31 -2.51
N ARG A 126 -2.86 16.45 -3.81
CA ARG A 126 -3.14 17.76 -4.42
C ARG A 126 -4.55 18.27 -4.12
N ILE A 127 -5.56 17.40 -4.16
CA ILE A 127 -6.97 17.81 -4.00
C ILE A 127 -7.48 17.76 -2.56
N GLU A 128 -6.79 17.06 -1.65
CA GLU A 128 -7.24 16.82 -0.27
C GLU A 128 -7.66 18.10 0.48
N PRO A 129 -6.89 19.22 0.46
CA PRO A 129 -7.29 20.44 1.16
C PRO A 129 -8.63 20.98 0.65
N ILE A 130 -8.85 20.92 -0.66
CA ILE A 130 -10.07 21.37 -1.32
C ILE A 130 -11.22 20.43 -0.96
N VAL A 131 -11.00 19.11 -1.01
CA VAL A 131 -12.01 18.09 -0.66
C VAL A 131 -12.43 18.21 0.80
N ARG A 132 -11.50 18.42 1.74
CA ARG A 132 -11.82 18.63 3.16
C ARG A 132 -12.69 19.86 3.37
N ALA A 133 -12.37 20.97 2.71
CA ALA A 133 -13.17 22.19 2.77
C ALA A 133 -14.56 22.01 2.10
N ALA A 134 -14.62 21.31 0.96
CA ALA A 134 -15.86 20.95 0.28
C ALA A 134 -16.76 20.06 1.14
N ARG A 135 -16.17 19.11 1.89
CA ARG A 135 -16.93 18.24 2.81
C ARG A 135 -17.58 19.01 3.95
N ALA A 136 -16.93 20.05 4.46
CA ALA A 136 -17.48 20.89 5.50
C ALA A 136 -18.63 21.78 4.99
N LYS A 137 -18.59 22.19 3.73
CA LYS A 137 -19.56 23.13 3.13
C LYS A 137 -20.73 22.45 2.40
N GLU A 138 -20.48 21.32 1.73
CA GLU A 138 -21.41 20.78 0.72
C GLU A 138 -21.76 19.31 0.92
N ASN A 139 -20.77 18.41 0.96
CA ASN A 139 -21.03 16.98 1.03
C ASN A 139 -20.01 16.25 1.93
N PRO A 140 -20.39 15.81 3.14
CA PRO A 140 -19.45 15.19 4.08
C PRO A 140 -18.87 13.85 3.60
N TYR A 141 -19.48 13.22 2.59
CA TYR A 141 -19.05 11.93 2.05
C TYR A 141 -18.26 12.03 0.75
N LEU A 142 -17.96 13.24 0.27
CA LEU A 142 -17.25 13.44 -0.99
C LEU A 142 -15.91 12.67 -1.01
N PHE A 143 -15.77 11.73 -1.95
CA PHE A 143 -14.56 10.91 -2.11
C PHE A 143 -14.12 10.12 -0.87
N LYS A 144 -15.07 9.72 -0.02
CA LYS A 144 -14.77 8.95 1.19
C LYS A 144 -14.14 7.59 0.88
N ASN A 145 -14.59 6.90 -0.16
CA ASN A 145 -14.05 5.60 -0.50
C ASN A 145 -12.65 5.74 -1.09
N TYR A 146 -12.40 6.78 -1.88
CA TYR A 146 -11.06 7.10 -2.37
C TYR A 146 -10.06 7.23 -1.20
N GLU A 147 -10.39 8.05 -0.21
CA GLU A 147 -9.52 8.24 0.96
C GLU A 147 -9.24 6.94 1.72
N ALA A 148 -10.25 6.08 1.87
CA ALA A 148 -10.15 4.84 2.61
C ALA A 148 -9.21 3.79 1.98
N VAL A 149 -8.96 3.85 0.66
CA VAL A 149 -8.02 2.95 -0.05
C VAL A 149 -6.58 3.48 -0.06
N LEU A 150 -6.35 4.77 0.21
CA LEU A 150 -5.02 5.36 0.10
C LEU A 150 -3.90 4.65 0.88
N PRO A 151 -4.12 4.16 2.12
CA PRO A 151 -3.08 3.43 2.85
C PRO A 151 -2.55 2.24 2.03
N SER A 152 -3.45 1.48 1.41
CA SER A 152 -3.11 0.38 0.53
C SER A 152 -2.35 0.82 -0.73
N CYS A 153 -2.66 2.00 -1.28
CA CYS A 153 -1.92 2.56 -2.42
C CYS A 153 -0.49 2.96 -2.05
N ILE A 154 -0.29 3.55 -0.86
CA ILE A 154 1.02 3.99 -0.38
C ILE A 154 1.97 2.80 -0.20
N GLU A 155 1.45 1.69 0.33
CA GLU A 155 2.20 0.44 0.46
C GLU A 155 2.72 -0.08 -0.89
N CYS A 156 1.92 0.07 -1.96
CA CYS A 156 2.35 -0.30 -3.31
C CYS A 156 3.34 0.71 -3.92
N TYR A 157 3.16 2.01 -3.67
CA TYR A 157 3.94 3.08 -4.30
C TYR A 157 5.33 3.25 -3.67
N TYR A 158 5.46 3.02 -2.36
CA TYR A 158 6.72 3.05 -1.63
C TYR A 158 6.91 1.75 -0.82
N PRO A 159 7.28 0.62 -1.46
CA PRO A 159 7.42 -0.67 -0.78
C PRO A 159 8.46 -0.67 0.35
N ASN A 160 9.37 0.31 0.34
CA ASN A 160 10.43 0.48 1.36
C ASN A 160 9.96 1.22 2.62
N LEU A 161 8.74 1.76 2.65
CA LEU A 161 8.17 2.43 3.84
C LEU A 161 7.43 1.46 4.77
N ARG A 162 7.46 0.14 4.53
CA ARG A 162 7.00 -0.83 5.52
C ARG A 162 7.71 -0.50 6.85
N PRO A 163 6.97 -0.10 7.91
CA PRO A 163 7.48 -0.35 9.25
C PRO A 163 7.73 -1.86 9.23
N GLN A 164 8.99 -2.29 9.35
CA GLN A 164 9.23 -3.70 9.63
C GLN A 164 8.48 -3.93 10.94
N ALA A 165 7.28 -4.50 10.83
CA ALA A 165 6.52 -4.96 11.97
C ALA A 165 7.50 -5.88 12.67
N SER A 166 8.07 -5.37 13.76
CA SER A 166 9.06 -6.06 14.55
C SER A 166 8.33 -7.29 15.01
N THR A 167 8.57 -8.39 14.30
CA THR A 167 8.06 -9.68 14.70
C THR A 167 8.92 -9.97 15.89
N THR A 168 8.45 -9.53 17.06
CA THR A 168 8.96 -9.92 18.35
C THR A 168 8.63 -11.40 18.47
N THR A 169 9.39 -12.23 17.77
CA THR A 169 9.51 -13.62 18.12
C THR A 169 10.23 -13.59 19.47
N VAL A 170 9.45 -13.64 20.54
CA VAL A 170 9.94 -13.92 21.89
C VAL A 170 10.43 -15.37 21.85
N THR A 171 11.61 -15.57 21.26
CA THR A 171 12.38 -16.79 21.46
C THR A 171 13.05 -16.63 22.81
N THR A 172 12.43 -17.20 23.84
CA THR A 172 13.07 -17.49 25.12
C THR A 172 14.38 -18.24 24.84
N VAL A 173 15.51 -17.53 24.98
CA VAL A 173 16.86 -18.08 24.84
C VAL A 173 17.15 -18.94 26.06
N ALA A 174 16.82 -20.23 25.97
CA ALA A 174 17.50 -21.26 26.73
C ALA A 174 18.64 -21.79 25.86
N SER A 175 19.85 -21.27 26.11
CA SER A 175 21.15 -21.96 25.95
C SER A 175 21.34 -22.83 24.70
N MET A 176 22.05 -22.32 23.68
CA MET A 176 22.96 -23.08 22.80
C MET A 176 23.82 -22.15 21.91
N PRO A 177 24.94 -22.65 21.35
CA PRO A 177 26.13 -21.86 21.04
C PRO A 177 26.09 -21.15 19.68
N PHE A 178 26.95 -20.13 19.59
CA PHE A 178 27.20 -19.23 18.47
C PHE A 178 27.78 -20.01 17.28
N GLU A 179 26.99 -20.21 16.23
CA GLU A 179 27.44 -20.72 14.94
C GLU A 179 27.30 -19.61 13.88
N ALA A 180 28.39 -19.38 13.16
CA ALA A 180 28.68 -18.18 12.39
C ALA A 180 27.72 -17.97 11.20
N ALA A 181 27.24 -16.73 11.07
CA ALA A 181 26.39 -16.28 9.98
C ALA A 181 27.16 -16.25 8.65
N ALA A 182 26.49 -16.74 7.60
CA ALA A 182 26.93 -16.72 6.22
C ALA A 182 27.14 -15.29 5.71
N ALA A 183 28.25 -15.09 4.99
CA ALA A 183 28.67 -13.84 4.40
C ALA A 183 27.66 -13.32 3.35
N SER A 184 27.20 -12.08 3.56
CA SER A 184 26.49 -11.26 2.58
C SER A 184 27.50 -10.64 1.59
N PRO A 185 27.11 -10.30 0.35
CA PRO A 185 28.01 -9.70 -0.63
C PRO A 185 28.55 -8.36 -0.13
N ASP A 186 29.85 -8.14 -0.36
CA ASP A 186 30.65 -6.97 0.03
C ASP A 186 30.05 -5.68 -0.54
N ASP A 187 29.25 -4.98 0.26
CA ASP A 187 28.65 -3.67 -0.03
C ASP A 187 29.60 -2.50 0.35
N GLY A 188 30.84 -2.80 0.72
CA GLY A 188 31.80 -1.82 1.24
C GLY A 188 31.41 -1.26 2.62
N VAL A 189 30.35 -1.76 3.25
CA VAL A 189 29.90 -1.32 4.57
C VAL A 189 30.44 -2.29 5.61
N LYS A 190 31.53 -1.90 6.28
CA LYS A 190 32.08 -2.67 7.39
C LYS A 190 31.10 -2.65 8.57
N ARG A 191 30.48 -3.79 8.86
CA ARG A 191 29.67 -3.97 10.07
C ARG A 191 30.58 -3.99 11.29
N ILE A 192 30.27 -3.16 12.28
CA ILE A 192 31.01 -3.02 13.54
C ILE A 192 30.14 -3.56 14.66
N GLU A 193 30.70 -4.41 15.51
CA GLU A 193 29.99 -4.94 16.68
C GLU A 193 29.71 -3.83 17.71
N PRO A 194 28.59 -3.87 18.46
CA PRO A 194 28.24 -2.81 19.41
C PRO A 194 29.35 -2.48 20.42
N ARG A 195 30.10 -3.49 20.89
CA ARG A 195 31.23 -3.28 21.82
C ARG A 195 32.38 -2.49 21.19
N GLU A 196 32.67 -2.72 19.92
CA GLU A 196 33.71 -2.00 19.18
C GLU A 196 33.25 -0.56 18.91
N LEU A 197 31.97 -0.37 18.56
CA LEU A 197 31.38 0.96 18.42
C LEU A 197 31.49 1.77 19.73
N PHE A 198 31.11 1.18 20.86
CA PHE A 198 31.23 1.86 22.17
C PHE A 198 32.67 2.27 22.49
N ALA A 199 33.66 1.44 22.16
CA ALA A 199 35.07 1.79 22.34
C ALA A 199 35.48 2.98 21.46
N LEU A 200 35.09 2.99 20.18
CA LEU A 200 35.39 4.08 19.25
C LEU A 200 34.73 5.41 19.65
N VAL A 201 33.50 5.37 20.15
CA VAL A 201 32.76 6.56 20.62
C VAL A 201 33.38 7.11 21.89
N ARG A 202 33.69 6.24 22.86
CA ARG A 202 34.36 6.62 24.11
C ARG A 202 35.72 7.27 23.86
N ASP A 203 36.48 6.75 22.90
CA ASP A 203 37.80 7.27 22.54
C ASP A 203 37.72 8.50 21.62
N GLY A 204 36.51 8.99 21.28
CA GLY A 204 36.29 10.16 20.43
C GLY A 204 36.64 9.95 18.95
N LYS A 205 36.84 8.69 18.53
CA LYS A 205 37.22 8.30 17.16
C LYS A 205 36.01 8.09 16.25
N ALA A 206 34.84 7.84 16.82
CA ALA A 206 33.60 7.71 16.07
C ALA A 206 32.53 8.69 16.53
N VAL A 207 31.67 9.08 15.59
CA VAL A 207 30.43 9.81 15.83
C VAL A 207 29.27 8.89 15.48
N VAL A 208 28.30 8.83 16.38
CA VAL A 208 27.10 8.01 16.20
C VAL A 208 25.99 8.89 15.64
N LEU A 209 25.48 8.53 14.48
CA LEU A 209 24.33 9.17 13.86
C LEU A 209 23.11 8.27 14.04
N ASP A 210 22.11 8.83 14.70
CA ASP A 210 20.79 8.22 14.82
C ASP A 210 20.01 8.48 13.53
N VAL A 211 19.74 7.42 12.78
CA VAL A 211 18.94 7.49 11.55
C VAL A 211 17.52 6.96 11.76
N SER A 212 17.11 6.73 13.01
CA SER A 212 15.75 6.29 13.32
C SER A 212 14.73 7.31 12.83
N ALA A 213 13.53 6.85 12.50
CA ALA A 213 12.44 7.70 12.02
C ALA A 213 11.64 8.34 13.18
N GLN A 214 11.76 7.80 14.39
CA GLN A 214 10.95 8.17 15.55
C GLN A 214 11.73 9.10 16.48
N ASP A 215 11.07 10.02 17.17
CA ASP A 215 11.67 10.72 18.31
C ASP A 215 11.75 9.73 19.48
N ASN A 216 12.96 9.22 19.76
CA ASN A 216 13.19 8.25 20.82
C ASN A 216 13.88 8.92 22.02
N PRO A 217 13.33 8.85 23.25
CA PRO A 217 13.99 9.36 24.45
C PRO A 217 15.25 8.57 24.85
N ASP A 218 15.43 7.33 24.38
CA ASP A 218 16.56 6.46 24.71
C ASP A 218 17.76 6.68 23.77
N LEU A 219 18.11 7.94 23.51
CA LEU A 219 19.28 8.31 22.71
C LEU A 219 20.55 7.72 23.33
N ILE A 220 21.38 7.07 22.51
CA ILE A 220 22.73 6.68 22.92
C ILE A 220 23.46 7.96 23.34
N ALA A 221 24.02 7.98 24.55
CA ALA A 221 24.77 9.13 25.04
C ALA A 221 25.88 9.53 24.05
N GLY A 222 25.78 10.73 23.48
CA GLY A 222 26.70 11.25 22.47
C GLY A 222 26.25 11.06 21.01
N ALA A 223 25.10 10.43 20.75
CA ALA A 223 24.50 10.41 19.42
C ALA A 223 24.01 11.82 19.03
N VAL A 224 24.25 12.19 17.78
CA VAL A 224 23.86 13.49 17.24
C VAL A 224 22.58 13.33 16.43
N ARG A 225 21.49 13.96 16.89
CA ARG A 225 20.27 14.14 16.10
C ARG A 225 19.50 15.39 16.53
N PRO A 226 19.48 16.45 15.70
CA PRO A 226 18.69 17.63 16.01
C PRO A 226 17.19 17.40 15.76
N ARG A 227 16.80 16.72 14.66
CA ARG A 227 15.41 16.36 14.31
C ARG A 227 15.35 15.15 13.35
N PRO A 228 14.22 14.41 13.30
CA PRO A 228 13.94 13.48 12.22
C PRO A 228 14.06 14.19 10.85
N ASN A 229 14.74 13.58 9.88
CA ASN A 229 14.92 14.07 8.50
C ASN A 229 15.71 15.38 8.31
N ASP A 230 16.52 15.82 9.28
CA ASP A 230 17.40 17.00 9.12
C ASP A 230 18.71 16.66 8.36
N LEU A 231 18.59 16.47 7.04
CA LEU A 231 19.71 16.09 6.18
C LEU A 231 20.87 17.12 6.19
N ASP A 232 20.55 18.40 6.35
CA ASP A 232 21.55 19.48 6.41
C ASP A 232 22.34 19.45 7.71
N GLY A 233 21.68 19.13 8.83
CA GLY A 233 22.35 18.84 10.10
C GLY A 233 23.30 17.65 9.99
N TRP A 234 22.92 16.62 9.23
CA TRP A 234 23.72 15.41 9.03
C TRP A 234 24.96 15.69 8.19
N LEU A 235 24.80 16.39 7.08
CA LEU A 235 25.91 16.71 6.17
C LEU A 235 26.95 17.59 6.85
N LYS A 236 26.54 18.58 7.64
CA LYS A 236 27.47 19.44 8.41
C LYS A 236 28.29 18.65 9.43
N TYR A 237 27.70 17.64 10.07
CA TYR A 237 28.42 16.79 11.02
C TYR A 237 29.33 15.76 10.34
N ALA A 238 28.89 15.18 9.22
CA ALA A 238 29.65 14.15 8.50
C ALA A 238 30.84 14.73 7.73
N THR A 239 30.74 15.95 7.19
CA THR A 239 31.78 16.55 6.33
C THR A 239 32.84 17.35 7.09
N GLY A 240 32.68 17.56 8.40
CA GLY A 240 33.57 18.41 9.21
C GLY A 240 34.61 17.67 10.05
N HIS A 241 34.65 16.34 10.05
CA HIS A 241 35.46 15.57 11.00
C HIS A 241 36.18 14.38 10.35
N ASP A 242 37.45 14.18 10.69
CA ASP A 242 38.27 12.99 10.32
C ASP A 242 37.93 11.77 11.20
N ARG A 243 36.64 11.59 11.51
CA ARG A 243 36.14 10.57 12.44
C ARG A 243 35.30 9.55 11.69
N THR A 244 35.32 8.31 12.18
CA THR A 244 34.46 7.27 11.62
C THR A 244 33.00 7.59 11.94
N VAL A 245 32.15 7.64 10.93
CA VAL A 245 30.71 7.83 11.11
C VAL A 245 30.06 6.46 11.23
N ALA A 246 29.41 6.21 12.36
CA ALA A 246 28.64 5.01 12.59
C ALA A 246 27.15 5.36 12.56
N LEU A 247 26.40 4.65 11.71
CA LEU A 247 24.95 4.78 11.61
C LEU A 247 24.33 3.72 12.52
N TYR A 248 23.36 4.12 13.36
CA TYR A 248 22.53 3.16 14.08
C TYR A 248 21.05 3.45 13.80
N CYS A 249 20.30 2.37 13.60
CA CYS A 249 18.85 2.39 13.50
C CYS A 249 18.30 1.63 14.70
N THR A 250 17.35 2.23 15.41
CA THR A 250 16.45 1.53 16.33
C THR A 250 15.13 1.25 15.63
#